data_AF-A0A3R6YPJ7-F1
#
_entry.id   AF-A0A3R6YPJ7-F1
#
_cell.length_a   1.000
_cell.length_b   1.000
_cell.length_c   1.000
_cell.angle_alpha   90.00
_cell.angle_beta   90.00
_cell.angle_gamma   90.00
#
_symmetry.space_group_name_H-M   'P 1'
#
loop_
_entity.id
_entity.type
_entity.pdbx_description
1 polymer ?
#
loop_
_entity_poly.entity_id
_entity_poly.type
_entity_poly.pdbx_seq_one_letter_code
_entity_poly.pdbx_strand_id
1 'polypeptide(L)'
;RQAFGPTKAEFVSVNAPFPASGPAQEDIRKFFGEKGPYYEWWDAVKNPDTQKTEYHGWEQSVAYVQRQIDELGPFDVVLGFSQGAALTTLLTAHYQKHQGSFPFKAVVLVCGLVPRDGLPDDTRPLLDIPSLHILGEQDPMLPLGHQLHDIFTPSHRSLHVAFQIWAAEAGNIICVQDVEAAYPVSVSAICRGLAVNVIWMMCSHGSRTNSDIISMQVAGFRQAFGNTADFVVADAPFPASGRPEQGIIDFFGEEGPYFEWWEAFERTKFNYPGWGESLAYLQNVVNTQGPFDIVLGFSQGASVATLLTAHYQAKNQKIPFKAVVLVCGLCPRDGMPQHLLVEPGTTKYDLKIPSIHILGSKDDIFDLSQDLVEAYSPLGRQVHVHSDGHRFPPPSTSRPLYNEIVDKLRSICAHGGRTNGTVVSLQVSGFVQAFGPAADFVELDAPFPASGPPEEDILNLFGDDEPYFEWWDANHHTNAVYPGWERSLEFLKREITAQGPFDAIIGFSQGAMMATLLTAHYLQKHWVPFKAIILVCGMWPQDGMPAIKASPATGKPLLNFPSFHVLGEKDFMYEDGKAQVEYFSASSRHVYTHDQGHRFPPLPQSKDMYKDIADKVRRVVAAARATDV
;
A
#
# COMPACT_ATOMS: atom_id res chain seq x y z
N ARG A 1 23.96 18.44 1.19
CA ARG A 1 22.89 17.52 1.66
C ARG A 1 21.59 18.30 1.72
N GLN A 2 20.50 17.74 1.23
CA GLN A 2 19.18 18.37 1.20
C GLN A 2 18.14 17.33 1.60
N ALA A 3 17.30 17.65 2.58
CA ALA A 3 16.15 16.84 2.95
C ALA A 3 14.96 17.24 2.07
N PHE A 4 14.26 16.26 1.50
CA PHE A 4 13.16 16.50 0.58
C PHE A 4 11.87 15.81 1.06
N GLY A 5 10.79 16.57 1.17
CA GLY A 5 9.46 16.07 1.53
C GLY A 5 9.30 15.63 3.00
N PRO A 6 8.14 15.05 3.35
CA PRO A 6 7.90 14.44 4.66
C PRO A 6 8.55 13.05 4.82
N THR A 7 9.12 12.51 3.74
CA THR A 7 9.86 11.25 3.74
C THR A 7 11.26 11.50 4.30
N LYS A 8 11.81 10.55 5.07
CA LYS A 8 13.16 10.64 5.66
C LYS A 8 14.29 10.52 4.61
N ALA A 9 14.07 10.92 3.36
CA ALA A 9 15.03 10.83 2.27
C ALA A 9 15.99 12.04 2.29
N GLU A 10 17.28 11.76 2.40
CA GLU A 10 18.34 12.75 2.33
C GLU A 10 19.10 12.61 1.00
N PHE A 11 19.11 13.67 0.20
CA PHE A 11 19.91 13.73 -1.02
C PHE A 11 21.26 14.37 -0.74
N VAL A 12 22.33 13.67 -1.14
CA VAL A 12 23.69 14.16 -1.05
C VAL A 12 24.26 14.29 -2.45
N SER A 13 24.21 15.52 -2.97
CA SER A 13 24.84 15.87 -4.25
C SER A 13 26.33 16.11 -4.05
N VAL A 14 27.14 15.56 -4.94
CA VAL A 14 28.58 15.77 -5.01
C VAL A 14 28.95 16.40 -6.35
N ASN A 15 29.90 17.34 -6.34
CA ASN A 15 30.45 17.87 -7.57
C ASN A 15 31.45 16.87 -8.16
N ALA A 16 31.47 16.76 -9.49
CA ALA A 16 32.48 15.98 -10.18
C ALA A 16 33.89 16.57 -9.94
N PRO A 17 34.96 15.75 -9.96
CA PRO A 17 36.28 16.18 -9.52
C PRO A 17 37.01 17.07 -10.53
N PHE A 18 36.54 17.18 -11.78
CA PHE A 18 37.18 17.97 -12.82
C PHE A 18 36.35 19.21 -13.17
N PRO A 19 36.97 20.40 -13.31
CA PRO A 19 36.32 21.52 -13.96
C PRO A 19 35.95 21.17 -15.40
N ALA A 20 34.76 21.60 -15.85
CA ALA A 20 34.30 21.35 -17.21
C ALA A 20 35.27 21.97 -18.23
N SER A 21 35.71 21.17 -19.20
CA SER A 21 36.63 21.56 -20.28
C SER A 21 35.94 22.34 -21.39
N GLY A 22 34.63 22.12 -21.58
CA GLY A 22 33.78 22.79 -22.57
C GLY A 22 32.72 23.72 -21.97
N PRO A 23 32.00 24.48 -22.81
CA PRO A 23 30.87 25.27 -22.34
C PRO A 23 29.76 24.35 -21.79
N ALA A 24 29.13 24.74 -20.68
CA ALA A 24 27.93 24.04 -20.21
C ALA A 24 26.81 24.10 -21.27
N GLN A 25 25.82 23.21 -21.16
CA GLN A 25 24.66 23.22 -22.07
C GLN A 25 23.96 24.60 -22.04
N GLU A 26 23.37 25.01 -23.16
CA GLU A 26 22.86 26.37 -23.36
C GLU A 26 21.86 26.80 -22.28
N ASP A 27 20.98 25.88 -21.94
CA ASP A 27 20.04 25.90 -20.84
C ASP A 27 20.72 26.06 -19.46
N ILE A 28 21.70 25.22 -19.09
CA ILE A 28 22.47 25.39 -17.86
C ILE A 28 23.17 26.77 -17.81
N ARG A 29 23.67 27.27 -18.94
CA ARG A 29 24.30 28.61 -19.05
C ARG A 29 23.30 29.75 -18.90
N LYS A 30 22.09 29.61 -19.44
CA LYS A 30 21.01 30.62 -19.32
C LYS A 30 20.68 30.90 -17.86
N PHE A 31 20.88 29.92 -16.99
CA PHE A 31 20.48 30.04 -15.61
C PHE A 31 21.61 30.21 -14.59
N PHE A 32 22.70 29.46 -14.75
CA PHE A 32 23.83 29.53 -13.83
C PHE A 32 24.95 30.46 -14.32
N GLY A 33 24.75 31.12 -15.47
CA GLY A 33 25.67 32.09 -16.06
C GLY A 33 26.80 31.46 -16.89
N GLU A 34 27.33 32.17 -17.88
CA GLU A 34 28.27 31.61 -18.86
C GLU A 34 29.55 30.99 -18.29
N LYS A 35 29.98 31.39 -17.08
CA LYS A 35 31.34 31.12 -16.56
C LYS A 35 31.42 30.05 -15.48
N GLY A 36 30.30 29.52 -14.99
CA GLY A 36 30.31 28.49 -13.94
C GLY A 36 30.87 28.99 -12.59
N PRO A 37 31.09 28.07 -11.62
CA PRO A 37 31.86 26.86 -11.83
C PRO A 37 31.03 25.66 -12.32
N TYR A 38 31.52 25.00 -13.37
CA TYR A 38 30.95 23.78 -13.94
C TYR A 38 31.95 22.64 -13.83
N TYR A 39 31.45 21.41 -13.70
CA TYR A 39 32.26 20.22 -13.45
C TYR A 39 31.83 19.05 -14.34
N GLU A 40 32.77 18.18 -14.67
CA GLU A 40 32.56 16.96 -15.46
C GLU A 40 33.25 15.76 -14.80
N TRP A 41 32.73 14.56 -15.04
CA TRP A 41 33.26 13.32 -14.47
C TRP A 41 34.48 12.80 -15.24
N TRP A 42 34.63 13.16 -16.49
CA TRP A 42 35.81 12.89 -17.31
C TRP A 42 35.81 13.79 -18.53
N ASP A 43 37.00 13.97 -19.11
CA ASP A 43 37.18 14.64 -20.38
C ASP A 43 36.95 13.65 -21.53
N ALA A 44 36.27 14.08 -22.58
CA ALA A 44 35.97 13.30 -23.78
C ALA A 44 36.69 13.93 -24.98
N VAL A 45 37.89 13.44 -25.27
CA VAL A 45 38.78 14.03 -26.28
C VAL A 45 38.69 13.24 -27.57
N LYS A 46 38.39 13.91 -28.69
CA LYS A 46 38.43 13.26 -30.01
C LYS A 46 39.87 13.17 -30.50
N ASN A 47 40.38 11.95 -30.64
CA ASN A 47 41.69 11.71 -31.21
C ASN A 47 41.67 12.11 -32.71
N PRO A 48 42.49 13.08 -33.14
CA PRO A 48 42.47 13.61 -34.50
C PRO A 48 42.87 12.56 -35.55
N ASP A 49 43.72 11.60 -35.18
CA ASP A 49 44.25 10.59 -36.10
C ASP A 49 43.30 9.40 -36.25
N THR A 50 42.71 8.94 -35.14
CA THR A 50 41.84 7.75 -35.15
C THR A 50 40.35 8.08 -35.30
N GLN A 51 39.99 9.37 -35.15
CA GLN A 51 38.62 9.87 -35.04
C GLN A 51 37.80 9.24 -33.91
N LYS A 52 38.43 8.47 -33.02
CA LYS A 52 37.81 7.88 -31.83
C LYS A 52 37.79 8.90 -30.70
N THR A 53 36.74 8.86 -29.89
CA THR A 53 36.69 9.59 -28.62
C THR A 53 37.40 8.77 -27.56
N GLU A 54 38.36 9.39 -26.87
CA GLU A 54 39.05 8.84 -25.71
C GLU A 54 38.52 9.52 -24.44
N TYR A 55 38.29 8.74 -23.39
CA TYR A 55 37.73 9.23 -22.13
C TYR A 55 38.80 9.24 -21.05
N HIS A 56 39.19 10.42 -20.58
CA HIS A 56 40.29 10.61 -19.63
C HIS A 56 39.75 11.05 -18.26
N GLY A 57 40.16 10.37 -17.19
CA GLY A 57 39.83 10.79 -15.82
C GLY A 57 38.75 9.95 -15.11
N TRP A 58 38.17 8.96 -15.79
CA TRP A 58 37.07 8.18 -15.23
C TRP A 58 37.51 7.35 -14.01
N GLU A 59 38.75 6.85 -13.97
CA GLU A 59 39.30 6.10 -12.84
C GLU A 59 39.37 6.96 -11.57
N GLN A 60 39.83 8.21 -11.72
CA GLN A 60 39.89 9.18 -10.63
C GLN A 60 38.49 9.53 -10.14
N SER A 61 37.50 9.62 -11.04
CA SER A 61 36.11 9.85 -10.69
C SER A 61 35.48 8.68 -9.93
N VAL A 62 35.74 7.43 -10.35
CA VAL A 62 35.30 6.24 -9.60
C VAL A 62 35.90 6.27 -8.20
N ALA A 63 37.22 6.44 -8.08
CA ALA A 63 37.91 6.49 -6.79
C ALA A 63 37.44 7.67 -5.91
N TYR A 64 37.13 8.81 -6.52
CA TYR A 64 36.58 9.97 -5.82
C TYR A 64 35.19 9.67 -5.26
N VAL A 65 34.27 9.14 -6.07
CA VAL A 65 32.92 8.78 -5.60
C VAL A 65 32.98 7.68 -4.55
N GLN A 66 33.90 6.72 -4.66
CA GLN A 66 34.11 5.70 -3.63
C GLN A 66 34.46 6.31 -2.27
N ARG A 67 35.40 7.28 -2.24
CA ARG A 67 35.71 8.03 -1.02
C ARG A 67 34.51 8.82 -0.50
N GLN A 68 33.73 9.44 -1.38
CA GLN A 68 32.52 10.16 -0.95
C GLN A 68 31.48 9.21 -0.34
N ILE A 69 31.33 7.99 -0.86
CA ILE A 69 30.46 6.96 -0.27
C ILE A 69 30.95 6.56 1.12
N ASP A 70 32.25 6.36 1.29
CA ASP A 70 32.84 5.98 2.58
C ASP A 70 32.75 7.12 3.62
N GLU A 71 32.93 8.37 3.19
CA GLU A 71 32.94 9.55 4.08
C GLU A 71 31.54 10.07 4.42
N LEU A 72 30.62 10.05 3.46
CA LEU A 72 29.30 10.67 3.60
C LEU A 72 28.17 9.66 3.80
N GLY A 73 28.41 8.37 3.55
CA GLY A 73 27.43 7.30 3.69
C GLY A 73 27.05 7.00 5.14
N PRO A 74 26.20 5.98 5.36
CA PRO A 74 25.70 5.02 4.38
C PRO A 74 24.70 5.63 3.39
N PHE A 75 24.65 5.10 2.17
CA PHE A 75 23.71 5.50 1.13
C PHE A 75 22.84 4.32 0.72
N ASP A 76 21.53 4.52 0.61
CA ASP A 76 20.62 3.48 0.11
C ASP A 76 20.64 3.38 -1.43
N VAL A 77 20.80 4.52 -2.12
CA VAL A 77 20.70 4.61 -3.59
C VAL A 77 21.77 5.52 -4.15
N VAL A 78 22.37 5.13 -5.29
CA VAL A 78 23.24 6.02 -6.09
C VAL A 78 22.52 6.40 -7.38
N LEU A 79 22.42 7.71 -7.64
CA LEU A 79 21.75 8.25 -8.80
C LEU A 79 22.76 8.92 -9.73
N GLY A 80 22.70 8.59 -11.02
CA GLY A 80 23.50 9.22 -12.07
C GLY A 80 22.66 9.70 -13.25
N PHE A 81 23.06 10.84 -13.83
CA PHE A 81 22.48 11.39 -15.06
C PHE A 81 23.55 11.48 -16.16
N SER A 82 23.22 11.03 -17.37
CA SER A 82 24.11 11.07 -18.55
C SER A 82 25.50 10.50 -18.25
N GLN A 83 26.54 11.33 -18.27
CA GLN A 83 27.89 10.96 -17.86
C GLN A 83 27.95 10.37 -16.43
N GLY A 84 27.18 10.94 -15.49
CA GLY A 84 27.06 10.41 -14.14
C GLY A 84 26.37 9.04 -14.07
N ALA A 85 25.45 8.72 -14.99
CA ALA A 85 24.86 7.38 -15.05
C ALA A 85 25.90 6.34 -15.49
N ALA A 86 26.71 6.66 -16.50
CA ALA A 86 27.84 5.82 -16.92
C ALA A 86 28.87 5.66 -15.79
N LEU A 87 29.13 6.71 -14.99
CA LEU A 87 29.99 6.60 -13.80
C LEU A 87 29.41 5.65 -12.75
N THR A 88 28.11 5.77 -12.45
CA THR A 88 27.42 4.87 -11.52
C THR A 88 27.49 3.42 -11.99
N THR A 89 27.42 3.18 -13.30
CA THR A 89 27.63 1.85 -13.89
C THR A 89 29.05 1.33 -13.66
N LEU A 90 30.09 2.15 -13.93
CA LEU A 90 31.49 1.79 -13.66
C LEU A 90 31.71 1.46 -12.18
N LEU A 91 31.20 2.32 -11.30
CA LEU A 91 31.26 2.15 -9.85
C LEU A 91 30.62 0.81 -9.42
N THR A 92 29.42 0.53 -9.93
CA THR A 92 28.70 -0.72 -9.67
C THR A 92 29.51 -1.94 -10.14
N ALA A 93 30.05 -1.89 -11.36
CA ALA A 93 30.87 -2.96 -11.90
C ALA A 93 32.14 -3.20 -11.06
N HIS A 94 32.80 -2.14 -10.59
CA HIS A 94 33.96 -2.25 -9.70
C HIS A 94 33.62 -2.88 -8.35
N TYR A 95 32.52 -2.47 -7.70
CA TYR A 95 32.08 -3.08 -6.44
C TYR A 95 31.74 -4.57 -6.61
N GLN A 96 30.97 -4.91 -7.64
CA GLN A 96 30.61 -6.31 -7.92
C GLN A 96 31.87 -7.17 -8.17
N LYS A 97 32.82 -6.68 -8.97
CA LYS A 97 34.04 -7.44 -9.31
C LYS A 97 34.99 -7.59 -8.14
N HIS A 98 35.25 -6.53 -7.39
CA HIS A 98 36.34 -6.50 -6.40
C HIS A 98 35.89 -6.77 -4.97
N GLN A 99 34.63 -6.51 -4.64
CA GLN A 99 34.13 -6.60 -3.25
C GLN A 99 33.03 -7.65 -3.08
N GLY A 100 32.30 -8.01 -4.15
CA GLY A 100 31.21 -9.01 -4.10
C GLY A 100 29.97 -8.55 -3.33
N SER A 101 29.96 -7.30 -2.86
CA SER A 101 28.83 -6.63 -2.21
C SER A 101 28.86 -5.14 -2.53
N PHE A 102 27.72 -4.47 -2.34
CA PHE A 102 27.55 -3.05 -2.62
C PHE A 102 27.33 -2.28 -1.31
N PRO A 103 27.89 -1.07 -1.16
CA PRO A 103 27.61 -0.20 -0.01
C PRO A 103 26.26 0.55 -0.15
N PHE A 104 25.53 0.31 -1.24
CA PHE A 104 24.21 0.84 -1.54
C PHE A 104 23.31 -0.27 -2.05
N LYS A 105 21.99 -0.09 -1.94
CA LYS A 105 20.97 -1.12 -2.22
C LYS A 105 20.47 -1.09 -3.66
N ALA A 106 20.51 0.07 -4.33
CA ALA A 106 20.03 0.23 -5.70
C ALA A 106 20.74 1.35 -6.46
N VAL A 107 20.57 1.36 -7.79
CA VAL A 107 21.03 2.46 -8.66
C VAL A 107 19.92 3.04 -9.52
N VAL A 108 19.99 4.34 -9.78
CA VAL A 108 19.10 5.06 -10.70
C VAL A 108 19.93 5.69 -11.81
N LEU A 109 19.63 5.35 -13.05
CA LEU A 109 20.38 5.70 -14.24
C LEU A 109 19.49 6.47 -15.21
N VAL A 110 19.74 7.77 -15.36
CA VAL A 110 18.93 8.67 -16.19
C VAL A 110 19.72 9.05 -17.43
N CYS A 111 19.17 8.79 -18.62
CA CYS A 111 19.81 9.06 -19.92
C CYS A 111 21.26 8.53 -20.02
N GLY A 112 21.51 7.36 -19.41
CA GLY A 112 22.85 6.78 -19.32
C GLY A 112 23.29 6.05 -20.59
N LEU A 113 24.60 5.83 -20.69
CA LEU A 113 25.25 5.11 -21.79
C LEU A 113 26.12 3.98 -21.22
N VAL A 114 26.27 2.88 -21.95
CA VAL A 114 27.26 1.84 -21.60
C VAL A 114 28.67 2.45 -21.67
N PRO A 115 29.45 2.42 -20.57
CA PRO A 115 30.85 2.82 -20.60
C PRO A 115 31.63 1.90 -21.55
N ARG A 116 32.30 2.49 -22.54
CA ARG A 116 33.10 1.71 -23.52
C ARG A 116 34.46 1.32 -22.98
N ASP A 117 35.00 2.16 -22.11
CA ASP A 117 36.27 1.95 -21.41
C ASP A 117 35.98 1.72 -19.92
N GLY A 118 36.85 0.96 -19.26
CA GLY A 118 36.81 0.79 -17.80
C GLY A 118 35.86 -0.29 -17.27
N LEU A 119 34.95 -0.82 -18.10
CA LEU A 119 34.25 -2.06 -17.73
C LEU A 119 35.27 -3.22 -17.72
N PRO A 120 35.29 -4.05 -16.67
CA PRO A 120 36.13 -5.24 -16.66
C PRO A 120 35.89 -6.17 -17.85
N ASP A 121 36.95 -6.71 -18.47
CA ASP A 121 36.87 -7.63 -19.64
C ASP A 121 35.94 -8.85 -19.43
N ASP A 122 35.68 -9.19 -18.16
CA ASP A 122 34.88 -10.32 -17.71
C ASP A 122 33.50 -9.91 -17.15
N THR A 123 32.89 -8.78 -17.53
CA THR A 123 31.50 -8.42 -17.18
C THR A 123 30.44 -9.34 -17.82
N ARG A 124 30.73 -10.64 -17.90
CA ARG A 124 29.85 -11.71 -18.37
C ARG A 124 28.84 -12.21 -17.32
N PRO A 125 28.93 -11.95 -16.01
CA PRO A 125 27.72 -11.85 -15.21
C PRO A 125 27.17 -10.42 -15.33
N LEU A 126 25.87 -10.34 -15.58
CA LEU A 126 25.12 -9.09 -15.54
C LEU A 126 25.34 -8.36 -14.20
N LEU A 127 25.19 -7.04 -14.19
CA LEU A 127 25.22 -6.27 -12.95
C LEU A 127 24.01 -6.64 -12.11
N ASP A 128 24.26 -7.25 -10.96
CA ASP A 128 23.26 -7.89 -10.12
C ASP A 128 22.90 -7.02 -8.91
N ILE A 129 22.36 -5.85 -9.22
CA ILE A 129 21.83 -4.91 -8.25
C ILE A 129 20.47 -4.39 -8.75
N PRO A 130 19.50 -4.14 -7.85
CA PRO A 130 18.30 -3.38 -8.19
C PRO A 130 18.63 -2.10 -8.95
N SER A 131 18.09 -1.94 -10.15
CA SER A 131 18.38 -0.81 -11.03
C SER A 131 17.14 -0.23 -11.72
N LEU A 132 17.07 1.09 -11.78
CA LEU A 132 16.13 1.81 -12.64
C LEU A 132 16.85 2.54 -13.74
N HIS A 133 16.31 2.40 -14.95
CA HIS A 133 16.72 3.13 -16.13
C HIS A 133 15.59 4.08 -16.55
N ILE A 134 15.90 5.38 -16.67
CA ILE A 134 14.99 6.40 -17.19
C ILE A 134 15.57 6.92 -18.50
N LEU A 135 14.87 6.69 -19.61
CA LEU A 135 15.29 7.09 -20.94
C LEU A 135 14.28 8.06 -21.57
N GLY A 136 14.78 9.02 -22.36
CA GLY A 136 13.92 9.97 -23.06
C GLY A 136 13.49 9.39 -24.39
N GLU A 137 12.21 9.42 -24.70
CA GLU A 137 11.68 8.94 -25.98
C GLU A 137 12.25 9.75 -27.16
N GLN A 138 12.50 11.05 -26.94
CA GLN A 138 13.14 11.95 -27.90
C GLN A 138 14.66 12.05 -27.72
N ASP A 139 15.25 11.30 -26.80
CA ASP A 139 16.70 11.32 -26.59
C ASP A 139 17.40 10.66 -27.80
N PRO A 140 18.28 11.36 -28.53
CA PRO A 140 19.02 10.78 -29.64
C PRO A 140 19.85 9.55 -29.24
N MET A 141 20.17 9.43 -27.95
CA MET A 141 20.93 8.32 -27.37
C MET A 141 20.06 7.18 -26.83
N LEU A 142 18.73 7.23 -27.00
CA LEU A 142 17.78 6.20 -26.55
C LEU A 142 18.23 4.75 -26.85
N PRO A 143 18.71 4.40 -28.07
CA PRO A 143 19.18 3.05 -28.35
C PRO A 143 20.36 2.60 -27.47
N LEU A 144 21.25 3.53 -27.11
CA LEU A 144 22.39 3.25 -26.24
C LEU A 144 21.96 3.13 -24.77
N GLY A 145 20.91 3.84 -24.38
CA GLY A 145 20.26 3.67 -23.08
C GLY A 145 19.63 2.27 -22.92
N HIS A 146 19.02 1.73 -23.97
CA HIS A 146 18.55 0.34 -23.97
C HIS A 146 19.69 -0.67 -23.83
N GLN A 147 20.84 -0.42 -24.48
CA GLN A 147 22.03 -1.25 -24.29
C GLN A 147 22.53 -1.21 -22.84
N LEU A 148 22.46 -0.05 -22.19
CA LEU A 148 22.81 0.08 -20.78
C LEU A 148 21.83 -0.66 -19.87
N HIS A 149 20.55 -0.65 -20.20
CA HIS A 149 19.57 -1.49 -19.51
C HIS A 149 19.91 -2.97 -19.61
N ASP A 150 20.37 -3.42 -20.78
CA ASP A 150 20.61 -4.83 -21.05
C ASP A 150 21.78 -5.46 -20.28
N ILE A 151 22.70 -4.66 -19.72
CA ILE A 151 23.83 -5.17 -18.94
C ILE A 151 23.50 -5.43 -17.45
N PHE A 152 22.29 -5.13 -16.99
CA PHE A 152 21.80 -5.43 -15.63
C PHE A 152 21.00 -6.74 -15.59
N THR A 153 20.89 -7.39 -14.43
CA THR A 153 20.12 -8.64 -14.28
C THR A 153 18.62 -8.41 -14.58
N PRO A 154 17.95 -9.22 -15.44
CA PRO A 154 16.56 -9.00 -15.85
C PRO A 154 15.55 -8.96 -14.71
N SER A 155 15.75 -9.78 -13.67
CA SER A 155 14.89 -9.81 -12.48
C SER A 155 15.08 -8.62 -11.55
N HIS A 156 16.17 -7.86 -11.71
CA HIS A 156 16.55 -6.75 -10.83
C HIS A 156 16.61 -5.40 -11.58
N ARG A 157 16.14 -5.33 -12.83
CA ARG A 157 16.16 -4.10 -13.63
C ARG A 157 14.75 -3.67 -14.02
N SER A 158 14.53 -2.37 -14.04
CA SER A 158 13.30 -1.74 -14.54
C SER A 158 13.65 -0.62 -15.51
N LEU A 159 12.81 -0.41 -16.52
CA LEU A 159 13.00 0.58 -17.57
C LEU A 159 11.75 1.44 -17.71
N HIS A 160 11.95 2.76 -17.70
CA HIS A 160 10.93 3.74 -18.02
C HIS A 160 11.40 4.60 -19.20
N VAL A 161 10.57 4.69 -20.24
CA VAL A 161 10.79 5.58 -21.38
C VAL A 161 9.78 6.72 -21.28
N ALA A 162 10.26 7.96 -21.19
CA ALA A 162 9.44 9.15 -20.97
C ALA A 162 9.42 10.05 -22.21
N PHE A 163 8.22 10.48 -22.64
CA PHE A 163 8.01 11.32 -23.83
C PHE A 163 8.81 12.63 -23.79
N GLN A 164 9.03 13.19 -22.60
CA GLN A 164 9.77 14.42 -22.39
C GLN A 164 10.61 14.31 -21.11
N ILE A 165 11.93 14.46 -21.22
CA ILE A 165 12.83 14.57 -20.04
C ILE A 165 13.24 16.04 -19.81
N TRP A 166 12.91 16.91 -20.77
CA TRP A 166 13.29 18.31 -20.82
C TRP A 166 12.12 19.20 -21.22
N ALA A 167 11.70 20.10 -20.33
CA ALA A 167 10.85 21.24 -20.67
C ALA A 167 11.63 22.52 -20.38
N ALA A 168 12.05 23.22 -21.44
CA ALA A 168 12.63 24.55 -21.35
C ALA A 168 11.66 25.55 -22.00
N GLU A 169 10.48 25.72 -21.40
CA GLU A 169 9.63 26.87 -21.70
C GLU A 169 9.43 27.67 -20.41
N ALA A 170 9.73 28.97 -20.49
CA ALA A 170 9.63 29.97 -19.41
C ALA A 170 10.62 29.85 -18.24
N GLY A 171 11.92 29.98 -18.52
CA GLY A 171 12.81 30.76 -17.64
C GLY A 171 12.94 30.34 -16.17
N ASN A 172 12.72 29.07 -15.82
CA ASN A 172 13.11 28.46 -14.54
C ASN A 172 13.96 27.21 -14.78
N ILE A 173 15.07 27.05 -14.05
CA ILE A 173 15.72 25.74 -13.94
C ILE A 173 14.76 24.88 -13.14
N ILE A 174 14.37 23.78 -13.74
CA ILE A 174 13.75 22.68 -13.05
C ILE A 174 14.80 22.11 -12.09
N CYS A 175 14.79 22.61 -10.84
CA CYS A 175 15.26 21.80 -9.72
C CYS A 175 14.37 20.54 -9.70
N VAL A 176 14.81 19.44 -9.07
CA VAL A 176 14.06 18.16 -8.99
C VAL A 176 12.56 18.32 -8.60
N GLN A 177 12.18 19.50 -8.08
CA GLN A 177 10.82 20.01 -7.95
C GLN A 177 9.92 19.95 -9.20
N ASP A 178 10.37 20.24 -10.43
CA ASP A 178 9.44 20.21 -11.60
C ASP A 178 9.47 18.89 -12.41
N VAL A 179 10.33 17.94 -12.05
CA VAL A 179 10.18 16.55 -12.55
C VAL A 179 8.98 15.87 -11.88
N GLU A 180 8.64 16.25 -10.63
CA GLU A 180 7.38 15.85 -9.99
C GLU A 180 6.14 16.53 -10.60
N ALA A 181 6.27 17.78 -11.08
CA ALA A 181 5.17 18.49 -11.71
C ALA A 181 4.88 18.02 -13.15
N ALA A 182 5.91 17.55 -13.89
CA ALA A 182 5.74 17.07 -15.27
C ALA A 182 5.63 15.52 -15.38
N TYR A 183 6.28 14.75 -14.51
CA TYR A 183 6.30 13.28 -14.57
C TYR A 183 6.43 12.61 -13.19
N PRO A 184 5.35 12.60 -12.37
CA PRO A 184 5.30 11.94 -11.06
C PRO A 184 5.46 10.39 -11.09
N VAL A 185 5.67 9.81 -12.28
CA VAL A 185 5.47 8.37 -12.52
C VAL A 185 6.71 7.52 -12.20
N SER A 186 7.96 8.03 -12.25
CA SER A 186 9.14 7.14 -12.31
C SER A 186 9.95 6.95 -11.01
N VAL A 187 10.08 7.94 -10.12
CA VAL A 187 10.85 7.78 -8.87
C VAL A 187 9.99 7.14 -7.78
N SER A 188 8.74 7.57 -7.70
CA SER A 188 7.75 6.94 -6.84
C SER A 188 7.55 5.46 -7.20
N ALA A 189 7.77 5.00 -8.45
CA ALA A 189 7.69 3.58 -8.85
C ALA A 189 8.67 2.64 -8.14
N ILE A 190 9.83 3.17 -7.77
CA ILE A 190 10.88 2.40 -7.12
C ILE A 190 10.70 2.41 -5.62
N CYS A 191 10.34 3.57 -5.07
CA CYS A 191 9.84 3.64 -3.70
C CYS A 191 8.63 2.71 -3.53
N ARG A 192 7.72 2.61 -4.51
CA ARG A 192 6.55 1.69 -4.58
C ARG A 192 6.92 0.21 -4.51
N GLY A 193 8.05 -0.19 -5.12
CA GLY A 193 8.57 -1.57 -5.08
C GLY A 193 9.39 -1.90 -3.83
N LEU A 194 9.92 -0.89 -3.14
CA LEU A 194 10.76 -1.04 -1.94
C LEU A 194 9.99 -0.78 -0.63
N ALA A 195 8.87 -0.06 -0.67
CA ALA A 195 8.03 0.28 0.47
C ALA A 195 7.01 -0.83 0.76
N VAL A 196 7.48 -1.87 1.44
CA VAL A 196 6.60 -2.84 2.10
C VAL A 196 5.95 -2.09 3.27
N ASN A 197 4.72 -1.56 3.10
CA ASN A 197 3.76 -1.02 4.11
C ASN A 197 3.18 0.39 3.88
N VAL A 198 3.35 1.04 2.72
CA VAL A 198 2.69 2.34 2.44
C VAL A 198 1.37 2.12 1.71
N ILE A 199 0.29 2.78 2.17
CA ILE A 199 -1.05 2.80 1.55
C ILE A 199 -1.09 3.82 0.42
N TRP A 200 -1.48 3.41 -0.78
CA TRP A 200 -1.48 4.28 -1.96
C TRP A 200 -2.87 4.81 -2.28
N MET A 201 -3.05 6.13 -2.28
CA MET A 201 -4.34 6.77 -2.46
C MET A 201 -4.39 7.65 -3.70
N MET A 202 -5.22 7.29 -4.69
CA MET A 202 -5.54 8.16 -5.82
C MET A 202 -6.66 9.12 -5.42
N CYS A 203 -6.44 10.43 -5.55
CA CYS A 203 -7.36 11.47 -5.09
C CYS A 203 -7.92 12.29 -6.27
N SER A 204 -9.25 12.26 -6.45
CA SER A 204 -9.98 12.99 -7.48
C SER A 204 -10.72 14.20 -6.91
N HIS A 205 -10.38 15.40 -7.38
CA HIS A 205 -10.93 16.68 -6.87
C HIS A 205 -12.39 16.92 -7.27
N GLY A 206 -13.04 17.91 -6.65
CA GLY A 206 -14.42 18.31 -6.96
C GLY A 206 -14.51 19.17 -8.22
N SER A 207 -15.72 19.53 -8.63
CA SER A 207 -15.91 20.43 -9.78
C SER A 207 -15.25 21.79 -9.55
N ARG A 208 -14.60 22.36 -10.57
CA ARG A 208 -14.02 23.71 -10.57
C ARG A 208 -12.98 23.91 -9.49
N THR A 209 -12.23 22.84 -9.23
CA THR A 209 -11.07 22.81 -8.34
C THR A 209 -9.92 22.15 -9.09
N ASN A 210 -8.82 21.84 -8.41
CA ASN A 210 -7.63 21.23 -9.00
C ASN A 210 -6.91 20.36 -7.96
N SER A 211 -5.80 19.76 -8.38
CA SER A 211 -4.90 18.90 -7.60
C SER A 211 -4.33 19.57 -6.35
N ASP A 212 -4.03 20.87 -6.41
CA ASP A 212 -3.56 21.67 -5.25
C ASP A 212 -4.63 21.77 -4.16
N ILE A 213 -5.88 22.04 -4.57
CA ILE A 213 -7.01 22.17 -3.65
C ILE A 213 -7.28 20.84 -2.96
N ILE A 214 -7.37 19.73 -3.70
CA ILE A 214 -7.62 18.44 -3.06
C ILE A 214 -6.44 17.99 -2.19
N SER A 215 -5.21 18.35 -2.55
CA SER A 215 -4.02 18.12 -1.71
C SER A 215 -4.15 18.75 -0.32
N MET A 216 -4.77 19.94 -0.25
CA MET A 216 -5.11 20.58 1.03
C MET A 216 -6.33 19.95 1.71
N GLN A 217 -7.36 19.60 0.96
CA GLN A 217 -8.60 19.03 1.50
C GLN A 217 -8.38 17.67 2.18
N VAL A 218 -7.43 16.87 1.69
CA VAL A 218 -7.06 15.57 2.30
C VAL A 218 -6.14 15.70 3.52
N ALA A 219 -5.86 16.92 4.02
CA ALA A 219 -4.95 17.14 5.15
C ALA A 219 -5.33 16.34 6.41
N GLY A 220 -6.62 16.09 6.66
CA GLY A 220 -7.08 15.27 7.79
C GLY A 220 -6.64 13.81 7.66
N PHE A 221 -6.74 13.26 6.45
CA PHE A 221 -6.21 11.93 6.14
C PHE A 221 -4.68 11.92 6.20
N ARG A 222 -4.00 12.91 5.63
CA ARG A 222 -2.52 13.02 5.72
C ARG A 222 -2.06 13.05 7.18
N GLN A 223 -2.75 13.80 8.04
CA GLN A 223 -2.43 13.85 9.47
C GLN A 223 -2.68 12.50 10.17
N ALA A 224 -3.76 11.80 9.84
CA ALA A 224 -4.11 10.53 10.47
C ALA A 224 -3.23 9.37 9.98
N PHE A 225 -2.98 9.25 8.68
CA PHE A 225 -2.08 8.24 8.11
C PHE A 225 -0.60 8.53 8.42
N GLY A 226 -0.23 9.79 8.69
CA GLY A 226 1.16 10.16 8.91
C GLY A 226 2.02 9.75 7.71
N ASN A 227 3.09 9.00 7.96
CA ASN A 227 4.02 8.54 6.92
C ASN A 227 3.64 7.17 6.32
N THR A 228 2.46 6.64 6.66
CA THR A 228 2.04 5.29 6.23
C THR A 228 1.17 5.30 4.98
N ALA A 229 0.88 6.48 4.40
CA ALA A 229 0.16 6.59 3.15
C ALA A 229 0.71 7.69 2.24
N ASP A 230 0.75 7.38 0.95
CA ASP A 230 1.08 8.31 -0.13
C ASP A 230 -0.19 8.71 -0.89
N PHE A 231 -0.28 9.99 -1.25
CA PHE A 231 -1.45 10.58 -1.90
C PHE A 231 -1.06 11.05 -3.30
N VAL A 232 -1.59 10.37 -4.30
CA VAL A 232 -1.45 10.75 -5.71
C VAL A 232 -2.69 11.53 -6.12
N VAL A 233 -2.52 12.81 -6.43
CA VAL A 233 -3.61 13.69 -6.88
C VAL A 233 -3.59 13.78 -8.40
N ALA A 234 -4.78 13.78 -9.01
CA ALA A 234 -4.93 13.94 -10.46
C ALA A 234 -5.85 15.12 -10.76
N ASP A 235 -5.42 15.96 -11.72
CA ASP A 235 -6.29 16.96 -12.31
C ASP A 235 -7.25 16.32 -13.31
N ALA A 236 -8.50 16.75 -13.25
CA ALA A 236 -9.52 16.31 -14.18
C ALA A 236 -9.20 16.81 -15.61
N PRO A 237 -9.58 16.06 -16.66
CA PRO A 237 -9.11 16.35 -18.02
C PRO A 237 -9.76 17.58 -18.68
N PHE A 238 -10.83 18.14 -18.09
CA PHE A 238 -11.54 19.28 -18.67
C PHE A 238 -11.28 20.56 -17.88
N PRO A 239 -10.91 21.67 -18.54
CA PRO A 239 -10.92 22.99 -17.90
C PRO A 239 -12.32 23.33 -17.35
N ALA A 240 -12.36 24.04 -16.22
CA ALA A 240 -13.60 24.42 -15.59
C ALA A 240 -14.49 25.26 -16.53
N SER A 241 -15.71 24.79 -16.76
CA SER A 241 -16.70 25.44 -17.64
C SER A 241 -17.37 26.67 -16.99
N GLY A 242 -17.17 26.87 -15.68
CA GLY A 242 -17.79 27.96 -14.95
C GLY A 242 -16.95 28.44 -13.76
N ARG A 243 -17.48 29.47 -13.09
CA ARG A 243 -16.84 30.11 -11.96
C ARG A 243 -16.69 29.15 -10.76
N PRO A 244 -15.51 29.06 -10.12
CA PRO A 244 -15.33 28.35 -8.85
C PRO A 244 -16.22 28.92 -7.74
N GLU A 245 -16.39 28.16 -6.67
CA GLU A 245 -17.10 28.64 -5.49
C GLU A 245 -16.37 29.81 -4.82
N GLN A 246 -17.11 30.72 -4.20
CA GLN A 246 -16.53 31.92 -3.60
C GLN A 246 -15.43 31.60 -2.57
N GLY A 247 -15.61 30.54 -1.76
CA GLY A 247 -14.59 30.11 -0.80
C GLY A 247 -13.29 29.59 -1.44
N ILE A 248 -13.34 29.09 -2.67
CA ILE A 248 -12.14 28.75 -3.44
C ILE A 248 -11.48 30.01 -3.97
N ILE A 249 -12.26 30.94 -4.53
CA ILE A 249 -11.78 32.22 -5.06
C ILE A 249 -11.08 33.05 -3.97
N ASP A 250 -11.66 33.09 -2.77
CA ASP A 250 -11.13 33.87 -1.65
C ASP A 250 -9.72 33.43 -1.24
N PHE A 251 -9.35 32.17 -1.50
CA PHE A 251 -8.05 31.60 -1.10
C PHE A 251 -7.08 31.40 -2.28
N PHE A 252 -7.57 30.93 -3.43
CA PHE A 252 -6.77 30.55 -4.60
C PHE A 252 -6.86 31.55 -5.75
N GLY A 253 -7.69 32.58 -5.64
CA GLY A 253 -7.90 33.60 -6.67
C GLY A 253 -8.91 33.17 -7.74
N GLU A 254 -9.34 34.13 -8.56
CA GLU A 254 -10.40 33.88 -9.56
C GLU A 254 -9.86 33.24 -10.86
N GLU A 255 -8.59 33.47 -11.19
CA GLU A 255 -8.01 33.22 -12.53
C GLU A 255 -7.59 31.75 -12.78
N GLY A 256 -7.47 30.89 -11.76
CA GLY A 256 -7.17 29.46 -11.93
C GLY A 256 -5.69 29.12 -12.18
N PRO A 257 -5.38 27.90 -12.68
CA PRO A 257 -6.28 26.99 -13.42
C PRO A 257 -7.21 26.13 -12.56
N TYR A 258 -8.40 25.83 -13.09
CA TYR A 258 -9.43 24.98 -12.47
C TYR A 258 -9.96 23.95 -13.48
N PHE A 259 -10.39 22.79 -12.97
CA PHE A 259 -10.79 21.65 -13.79
C PHE A 259 -12.10 20.99 -13.31
N GLU A 260 -12.73 20.20 -14.17
CA GLU A 260 -13.95 19.43 -13.91
C GLU A 260 -13.87 18.04 -14.58
N TRP A 261 -14.58 17.03 -14.04
CA TRP A 261 -14.59 15.67 -14.60
C TRP A 261 -15.59 15.50 -15.75
N TRP A 262 -16.54 16.43 -15.85
CA TRP A 262 -17.46 16.61 -16.96
C TRP A 262 -17.98 18.04 -16.89
N GLU A 263 -18.44 18.57 -18.03
CA GLU A 263 -19.02 19.91 -18.06
C GLU A 263 -20.30 19.96 -17.20
N ALA A 264 -20.42 20.99 -16.37
CA ALA A 264 -21.59 21.18 -15.53
C ALA A 264 -22.75 21.78 -16.35
N PHE A 265 -23.78 20.99 -16.66
CA PHE A 265 -25.07 21.47 -17.16
C PHE A 265 -26.22 21.10 -16.20
N GLU A 266 -27.36 21.79 -16.32
CA GLU A 266 -28.55 21.74 -15.46
C GLU A 266 -28.67 20.48 -14.59
N ARG A 267 -28.63 20.64 -13.26
CA ARG A 267 -28.76 19.57 -12.25
C ARG A 267 -29.99 18.66 -12.45
N THR A 268 -30.97 19.09 -13.25
CA THR A 268 -32.23 18.38 -13.52
C THR A 268 -32.12 17.31 -14.62
N LYS A 269 -31.05 17.29 -15.43
CA LYS A 269 -30.95 16.41 -16.61
C LYS A 269 -30.03 15.21 -16.46
N PHE A 270 -29.29 15.08 -15.36
CA PHE A 270 -28.40 13.95 -15.04
C PHE A 270 -27.59 13.42 -16.25
N ASN A 271 -27.02 14.32 -17.05
CA ASN A 271 -26.20 14.01 -18.21
C ASN A 271 -24.78 14.52 -17.93
N TYR A 272 -23.75 13.70 -18.18
CA TYR A 272 -22.36 14.00 -17.82
C TYR A 272 -21.46 14.00 -19.07
N PRO A 273 -21.57 15.00 -19.95
CA PRO A 273 -20.74 15.06 -21.16
C PRO A 273 -19.25 15.05 -20.78
N GLY A 274 -18.49 14.09 -21.32
CA GLY A 274 -17.08 13.91 -20.99
C GLY A 274 -16.80 12.79 -19.96
N TRP A 275 -17.81 12.15 -19.38
CA TRP A 275 -17.58 11.11 -18.36
C TRP A 275 -16.75 9.93 -18.88
N GLY A 276 -16.89 9.60 -20.17
CA GLY A 276 -16.18 8.49 -20.81
C GLY A 276 -14.68 8.78 -20.94
N GLU A 277 -14.31 10.00 -21.31
CA GLU A 277 -12.94 10.49 -21.38
C GLU A 277 -12.30 10.54 -19.99
N SER A 278 -13.02 11.04 -18.99
CA SER A 278 -12.58 11.04 -17.58
C SER A 278 -12.37 9.62 -17.04
N LEU A 279 -13.25 8.68 -17.36
CA LEU A 279 -13.09 7.28 -17.01
C LEU A 279 -11.84 6.67 -17.66
N ALA A 280 -11.63 6.91 -18.96
CA ALA A 280 -10.47 6.41 -19.69
C ALA A 280 -9.17 7.02 -19.14
N TYR A 281 -9.19 8.31 -18.81
CA TYR A 281 -8.07 8.99 -18.17
C TYR A 281 -7.71 8.36 -16.82
N LEU A 282 -8.70 8.14 -15.93
CA LEU A 282 -8.45 7.50 -14.63
C LEU A 282 -8.02 6.04 -14.77
N GLN A 283 -8.55 5.28 -15.73
CA GLN A 283 -8.05 3.94 -16.04
C GLN A 283 -6.58 3.98 -16.45
N ASN A 284 -6.18 4.98 -17.25
CA ASN A 284 -4.77 5.18 -17.60
C ASN A 284 -3.93 5.54 -16.36
N VAL A 285 -4.40 6.43 -15.48
CA VAL A 285 -3.71 6.75 -14.21
C VAL A 285 -3.55 5.49 -13.36
N VAL A 286 -4.60 4.69 -13.18
CA VAL A 286 -4.55 3.40 -12.46
C VAL A 286 -3.52 2.45 -13.08
N ASN A 287 -3.49 2.33 -14.40
CA ASN A 287 -2.59 1.41 -15.10
C ASN A 287 -1.12 1.88 -15.09
N THR A 288 -0.88 3.19 -15.09
CA THR A 288 0.47 3.77 -15.23
C THR A 288 1.08 4.20 -13.90
N GLN A 289 0.25 4.56 -12.91
CA GLN A 289 0.67 5.08 -11.61
C GLN A 289 0.31 4.16 -10.43
N GLY A 290 -0.53 3.14 -10.66
CA GLY A 290 -0.83 2.11 -9.66
C GLY A 290 0.35 1.17 -9.36
N PRO A 291 0.16 0.18 -8.47
CA PRO A 291 -1.10 -0.19 -7.83
C PRO A 291 -1.55 0.85 -6.79
N PHE A 292 -2.87 1.08 -6.71
CA PHE A 292 -3.48 1.90 -5.66
C PHE A 292 -4.16 1.00 -4.64
N ASP A 293 -4.09 1.32 -3.35
CA ASP A 293 -4.88 0.64 -2.32
C ASP A 293 -6.27 1.26 -2.20
N ILE A 294 -6.36 2.58 -2.32
CA ILE A 294 -7.61 3.35 -2.12
C ILE A 294 -7.80 4.34 -3.26
N VAL A 295 -9.04 4.48 -3.72
CA VAL A 295 -9.45 5.62 -4.56
C VAL A 295 -10.33 6.54 -3.72
N LEU A 296 -9.87 7.78 -3.55
CA LEU A 296 -10.57 8.83 -2.83
C LEU A 296 -11.13 9.86 -3.82
N GLY A 297 -12.39 10.21 -3.67
CA GLY A 297 -13.03 11.24 -4.48
C GLY A 297 -13.84 12.22 -3.66
N PHE A 298 -13.87 13.48 -4.09
CA PHE A 298 -14.71 14.54 -3.54
C PHE A 298 -15.72 15.05 -4.57
N SER A 299 -17.00 15.16 -4.22
CA SER A 299 -18.03 15.72 -5.11
C SER A 299 -18.05 15.00 -6.47
N GLN A 300 -17.84 15.68 -7.61
CA GLN A 300 -17.67 15.02 -8.92
C GLN A 300 -16.57 13.94 -8.90
N GLY A 301 -15.48 14.16 -8.16
CA GLY A 301 -14.41 13.19 -7.96
C GLY A 301 -14.89 11.87 -7.33
N ALA A 302 -15.85 11.92 -6.40
CA ALA A 302 -16.46 10.72 -5.82
C ALA A 302 -17.34 9.99 -6.83
N SER A 303 -18.07 10.76 -7.64
CA SER A 303 -18.92 10.23 -8.71
C SER A 303 -18.10 9.55 -9.81
N VAL A 304 -16.98 10.13 -10.25
CA VAL A 304 -16.10 9.48 -11.24
C VAL A 304 -15.37 8.26 -10.66
N ALA A 305 -14.99 8.27 -9.38
CA ALA A 305 -14.46 7.08 -8.69
C ALA A 305 -15.49 5.94 -8.63
N THR A 306 -16.78 6.28 -8.49
CA THR A 306 -17.89 5.33 -8.55
C THR A 306 -18.05 4.75 -9.96
N LEU A 307 -18.00 5.58 -11.01
CA LEU A 307 -17.99 5.12 -12.41
C LEU A 307 -16.81 4.17 -12.67
N LEU A 308 -15.61 4.52 -12.23
CA LEU A 308 -14.42 3.69 -12.35
C LEU A 308 -14.63 2.30 -11.72
N THR A 309 -15.12 2.29 -10.48
CA THR A 309 -15.43 1.06 -9.74
C THR A 309 -16.46 0.21 -10.48
N ALA A 310 -17.58 0.82 -10.89
CA ALA A 310 -18.67 0.12 -11.55
C ALA A 310 -18.23 -0.49 -12.89
N HIS A 311 -17.40 0.21 -13.66
CA HIS A 311 -16.89 -0.29 -14.95
C HIS A 311 -15.91 -1.44 -14.81
N TYR A 312 -15.07 -1.47 -13.78
CA TYR A 312 -14.23 -2.65 -13.48
C TYR A 312 -15.10 -3.85 -13.06
N GLN A 313 -16.06 -3.65 -12.14
CA GLN A 313 -16.97 -4.71 -11.70
C GLN A 313 -17.83 -5.26 -12.86
N ALA A 314 -18.36 -4.37 -13.70
CA ALA A 314 -19.20 -4.72 -14.85
C ALA A 314 -18.51 -5.64 -15.87
N LYS A 315 -17.20 -5.48 -16.06
CA LYS A 315 -16.40 -6.30 -16.98
C LYS A 315 -15.94 -7.62 -16.35
N ASN A 316 -16.39 -7.92 -15.13
CA ASN A 316 -15.89 -9.03 -14.30
C ASN A 316 -14.36 -9.01 -14.17
N GLN A 317 -13.77 -7.80 -14.20
CA GLN A 317 -12.34 -7.59 -14.05
C GLN A 317 -12.02 -7.46 -12.56
N LYS A 318 -10.84 -7.93 -12.15
CA LYS A 318 -10.31 -7.65 -10.82
C LYS A 318 -10.15 -6.14 -10.67
N ILE A 319 -10.82 -5.54 -9.69
CA ILE A 319 -10.65 -4.12 -9.37
C ILE A 319 -9.20 -3.91 -8.89
N PRO A 320 -8.44 -2.98 -9.48
CA PRO A 320 -7.01 -2.81 -9.19
C PRO A 320 -6.72 -1.99 -7.91
N PHE A 321 -7.74 -1.77 -7.09
CA PHE A 321 -7.67 -1.11 -5.78
C PHE A 321 -8.59 -1.81 -4.77
N LYS A 322 -8.34 -1.63 -3.47
CA LYS A 322 -8.94 -2.41 -2.38
C LYS A 322 -10.17 -1.74 -1.76
N ALA A 323 -10.23 -0.41 -1.75
CA ALA A 323 -11.34 0.33 -1.18
C ALA A 323 -11.57 1.68 -1.89
N VAL A 324 -12.71 2.30 -1.63
CA VAL A 324 -13.00 3.69 -2.04
C VAL A 324 -13.38 4.58 -0.85
N VAL A 325 -12.99 5.85 -0.91
CA VAL A 325 -13.40 6.88 0.05
C VAL A 325 -14.13 7.99 -0.71
N LEU A 326 -15.41 8.19 -0.41
CA LEU A 326 -16.31 9.04 -1.17
C LEU A 326 -16.81 10.17 -0.26
N VAL A 327 -16.33 11.38 -0.50
CA VAL A 327 -16.64 12.56 0.31
C VAL A 327 -17.62 13.45 -0.45
N CYS A 328 -18.80 13.69 0.13
CA CYS A 328 -19.87 14.51 -0.47
C CYS A 328 -20.14 14.19 -1.94
N GLY A 329 -20.15 12.91 -2.32
CA GLY A 329 -20.36 12.46 -3.70
C GLY A 329 -21.83 12.24 -4.02
N LEU A 330 -22.20 12.27 -5.31
CA LEU A 330 -23.53 11.84 -5.78
C LEU A 330 -23.44 10.56 -6.62
N CYS A 331 -24.50 9.75 -6.61
CA CYS A 331 -24.56 8.56 -7.48
C CYS A 331 -24.63 9.01 -8.95
N PRO A 332 -23.67 8.63 -9.80
CA PRO A 332 -23.77 8.91 -11.23
C PRO A 332 -25.00 8.20 -11.79
N ARG A 333 -25.85 8.91 -12.53
CA ARG A 333 -27.00 8.31 -13.25
C ARG A 333 -26.71 8.08 -14.74
N ASP A 334 -25.83 8.88 -15.33
CA ASP A 334 -25.28 8.67 -16.66
C ASP A 334 -23.92 7.96 -16.58
N GLY A 335 -23.66 7.08 -17.53
CA GLY A 335 -22.44 6.25 -17.63
C GLY A 335 -22.37 5.00 -16.75
N MET A 336 -23.32 4.79 -15.82
CA MET A 336 -23.35 3.57 -15.00
C MET A 336 -23.76 2.32 -15.81
N PRO A 337 -23.05 1.18 -15.66
CA PRO A 337 -23.40 -0.07 -16.33
C PRO A 337 -24.78 -0.60 -15.92
N GLN A 338 -25.71 -0.64 -16.87
CA GLN A 338 -27.12 -0.92 -16.56
C GLN A 338 -27.37 -2.33 -16.04
N HIS A 339 -26.54 -3.31 -16.39
CA HIS A 339 -26.68 -4.68 -15.90
C HIS A 339 -26.25 -4.88 -14.44
N LEU A 340 -25.66 -3.87 -13.81
CA LEU A 340 -25.33 -3.89 -12.37
C LEU A 340 -26.46 -3.36 -11.49
N LEU A 341 -27.55 -2.83 -12.07
CA LEU A 341 -28.71 -2.38 -11.31
C LEU A 341 -29.39 -3.56 -10.61
N VAL A 342 -29.66 -3.40 -9.32
CA VAL A 342 -30.43 -4.35 -8.52
C VAL A 342 -31.93 -4.17 -8.77
N GLU A 343 -32.37 -2.92 -8.91
CA GLU A 343 -33.77 -2.57 -9.16
C GLU A 343 -33.86 -1.65 -10.40
N PRO A 344 -34.55 -2.08 -11.49
CA PRO A 344 -34.69 -1.26 -12.70
C PRO A 344 -35.30 0.12 -12.41
N GLY A 345 -34.70 1.18 -12.98
CA GLY A 345 -35.20 2.56 -12.82
C GLY A 345 -34.82 3.25 -11.51
N THR A 346 -33.96 2.63 -10.69
CA THR A 346 -33.45 3.21 -9.44
C THR A 346 -31.97 3.61 -9.57
N THR A 347 -31.35 4.06 -8.47
CA THR A 347 -29.90 4.21 -8.33
C THR A 347 -29.29 3.10 -7.47
N LYS A 348 -30.01 1.99 -7.26
CA LYS A 348 -29.53 0.88 -6.44
C LYS A 348 -28.67 -0.06 -7.27
N TYR A 349 -27.39 -0.06 -6.95
CA TYR A 349 -26.39 -0.99 -7.44
C TYR A 349 -25.90 -1.86 -6.27
N ASP A 350 -25.12 -2.90 -6.59
CA ASP A 350 -24.48 -3.75 -5.59
C ASP A 350 -22.96 -3.75 -5.83
N LEU A 351 -22.34 -2.57 -5.71
CA LEU A 351 -20.90 -2.43 -5.82
C LEU A 351 -20.23 -3.08 -4.61
N LYS A 352 -19.43 -4.12 -4.88
CA LYS A 352 -18.91 -5.05 -3.84
C LYS A 352 -17.64 -4.58 -3.16
N ILE A 353 -16.95 -3.58 -3.72
CA ILE A 353 -15.73 -3.06 -3.12
C ILE A 353 -16.03 -2.39 -1.78
N PRO A 354 -15.19 -2.58 -0.74
CA PRO A 354 -15.27 -1.82 0.50
C PRO A 354 -15.31 -0.31 0.24
N SER A 355 -16.20 0.41 0.94
CA SER A 355 -16.39 1.84 0.75
C SER A 355 -16.53 2.60 2.07
N ILE A 356 -16.04 3.83 2.10
CA ILE A 356 -16.23 4.77 3.20
C ILE A 356 -16.87 6.03 2.63
N HIS A 357 -18.04 6.39 3.14
CA HIS A 357 -18.80 7.56 2.70
C HIS A 357 -18.75 8.62 3.79
N ILE A 358 -18.37 9.85 3.44
CA ILE A 358 -18.34 11.00 4.36
C ILE A 358 -19.28 12.07 3.84
N LEU A 359 -20.33 12.37 4.60
CA LEU A 359 -21.43 13.26 4.20
C LEU A 359 -21.54 14.46 5.14
N GLY A 360 -21.75 15.66 4.58
CA GLY A 360 -22.08 16.86 5.34
C GLY A 360 -23.59 16.97 5.56
N SER A 361 -24.06 17.01 6.80
CA SER A 361 -25.50 17.08 7.13
C SER A 361 -26.18 18.37 6.69
N LYS A 362 -25.41 19.40 6.33
CA LYS A 362 -25.90 20.68 5.78
C LYS A 362 -25.56 20.84 4.31
N ASP A 363 -25.11 19.77 3.66
CA ASP A 363 -24.81 19.76 2.24
C ASP A 363 -26.12 19.77 1.44
N ASP A 364 -26.24 20.68 0.47
CA ASP A 364 -27.43 20.77 -0.40
C ASP A 364 -27.65 19.50 -1.23
N ILE A 365 -26.63 18.64 -1.35
CA ILE A 365 -26.72 17.33 -2.02
C ILE A 365 -26.70 16.14 -1.04
N PHE A 366 -27.00 16.36 0.24
CA PHE A 366 -26.98 15.31 1.26
C PHE A 366 -27.83 14.09 0.86
N ASP A 367 -29.06 14.31 0.38
CA ASP A 367 -29.95 13.22 -0.07
C ASP A 367 -29.38 12.46 -1.27
N LEU A 368 -28.75 13.16 -2.23
CA LEU A 368 -28.08 12.53 -3.37
C LEU A 368 -26.82 11.77 -2.94
N SER A 369 -26.20 12.16 -1.82
CA SER A 369 -25.08 11.43 -1.23
C SER A 369 -25.56 10.17 -0.51
N GLN A 370 -26.76 10.17 0.07
CA GLN A 370 -27.40 8.97 0.59
C GLN A 370 -27.73 7.98 -0.54
N ASP A 371 -28.21 8.45 -1.69
CA ASP A 371 -28.40 7.60 -2.88
C ASP A 371 -27.08 6.92 -3.30
N LEU A 372 -25.94 7.62 -3.20
CA LEU A 372 -24.62 7.04 -3.50
C LEU A 372 -24.22 5.97 -2.48
N VAL A 373 -24.52 6.15 -1.19
CA VAL A 373 -24.31 5.11 -0.17
C VAL A 373 -25.07 3.84 -0.53
N GLU A 374 -26.31 3.98 -0.99
CA GLU A 374 -27.16 2.85 -1.38
C GLU A 374 -26.70 2.09 -2.61
N ALA A 375 -25.84 2.68 -3.45
CA ALA A 375 -25.21 2.00 -4.59
C ALA A 375 -24.11 1.00 -4.19
N TYR A 376 -23.62 1.06 -2.95
CA TYR A 376 -22.58 0.17 -2.41
C TYR A 376 -23.17 -0.89 -1.49
N SER A 377 -22.56 -2.08 -1.50
CA SER A 377 -23.00 -3.22 -0.72
C SER A 377 -22.96 -2.96 0.79
N PRO A 378 -23.98 -3.35 1.57
CA PRO A 378 -23.99 -3.13 3.01
C PRO A 378 -22.90 -3.92 3.76
N LEU A 379 -22.38 -5.00 3.18
CA LEU A 379 -21.38 -5.89 3.79
C LEU A 379 -19.95 -5.30 3.85
N GLY A 380 -19.73 -4.12 3.26
CA GLY A 380 -18.39 -3.47 3.27
C GLY A 380 -18.43 -1.95 3.27
N ARG A 381 -19.61 -1.33 3.39
CA ARG A 381 -19.76 0.13 3.38
C ARG A 381 -19.78 0.72 4.79
N GLN A 382 -19.12 1.86 4.95
CA GLN A 382 -19.15 2.68 6.16
C GLN A 382 -19.68 4.07 5.83
N VAL A 383 -20.40 4.68 6.76
CA VAL A 383 -21.03 5.99 6.56
C VAL A 383 -20.73 6.87 7.76
N HIS A 384 -20.13 8.03 7.51
CA HIS A 384 -19.84 9.04 8.51
C HIS A 384 -20.53 10.35 8.12
N VAL A 385 -21.32 10.90 9.03
CA VAL A 385 -22.02 12.18 8.82
C VAL A 385 -21.41 13.24 9.73
N HIS A 386 -20.98 14.37 9.17
CA HIS A 386 -20.48 15.52 9.93
C HIS A 386 -21.43 16.73 9.81
N SER A 387 -21.32 17.71 10.70
CA SER A 387 -22.29 18.81 10.84
C SER A 387 -22.08 20.02 9.91
N ASP A 388 -21.13 19.92 8.97
CA ASP A 388 -20.84 20.98 7.99
C ASP A 388 -21.59 20.75 6.66
N GLY A 389 -21.40 21.65 5.70
CA GLY A 389 -21.94 21.55 4.34
C GLY A 389 -21.04 20.77 3.37
N HIS A 390 -21.04 21.16 2.09
CA HIS A 390 -20.34 20.50 0.98
C HIS A 390 -18.81 20.64 1.05
N ARG A 391 -18.15 19.93 1.97
CA ARG A 391 -16.71 20.03 2.20
C ARG A 391 -16.15 18.83 2.96
N PHE A 392 -14.82 18.69 2.95
CA PHE A 392 -14.14 17.81 3.89
C PHE A 392 -14.30 18.30 5.34
N PRO A 393 -14.48 17.38 6.31
CA PRO A 393 -14.41 17.69 7.73
C PRO A 393 -13.08 18.38 8.11
N PRO A 394 -13.06 19.48 8.87
CA PRO A 394 -11.81 20.12 9.26
C PRO A 394 -10.95 19.21 10.16
N PRO A 395 -9.64 19.07 9.91
CA PRO A 395 -8.76 18.27 10.78
C PRO A 395 -8.77 18.73 12.24
N SER A 396 -8.89 20.05 12.47
CA SER A 396 -8.92 20.66 13.80
C SER A 396 -10.12 20.23 14.66
N THR A 397 -11.24 19.89 14.03
CA THR A 397 -12.49 19.52 14.73
C THR A 397 -12.88 18.06 14.51
N SER A 398 -12.27 17.38 13.55
CA SER A 398 -12.68 16.05 13.08
C SER A 398 -11.55 15.02 13.12
N ARG A 399 -10.48 15.29 13.88
CA ARG A 399 -9.38 14.32 14.10
C ARG A 399 -9.86 12.93 14.56
N PRO A 400 -10.86 12.78 15.47
CA PRO A 400 -11.36 11.46 15.83
C PRO A 400 -11.95 10.68 14.66
N LEU A 401 -12.68 11.36 13.74
CA LEU A 401 -13.22 10.75 12.53
C LEU A 401 -12.11 10.22 11.61
N TYR A 402 -11.09 11.03 11.36
CA TYR A 402 -9.97 10.61 10.51
C TYR A 402 -9.19 9.45 11.13
N ASN A 403 -8.92 9.50 12.44
CA ASN A 403 -8.28 8.38 13.12
C ASN A 403 -9.17 7.13 13.11
N GLU A 404 -10.48 7.24 13.29
CA GLU A 404 -11.40 6.10 13.20
C GLU A 404 -11.32 5.41 11.82
N ILE A 405 -11.24 6.22 10.75
CA ILE A 405 -11.11 5.72 9.38
C ILE A 405 -9.74 5.06 9.14
N VAL A 406 -8.66 5.69 9.60
CA VAL A 406 -7.27 5.24 9.34
C VAL A 406 -6.81 4.12 10.26
N ASP A 407 -7.18 4.18 11.54
CA ASP A 407 -6.73 3.24 12.55
C ASP A 407 -7.55 1.96 12.60
N LYS A 408 -8.44 1.73 11.61
CA LYS A 408 -9.36 0.60 11.62
C LYS A 408 -8.60 -0.70 11.80
N LEU A 409 -8.91 -1.40 12.89
CA LEU A 409 -8.23 -2.63 13.25
C LEU A 409 -8.84 -3.77 12.45
N ARG A 410 -8.06 -4.41 11.58
CA ARG A 410 -8.55 -5.52 10.75
C ARG A 410 -8.10 -6.87 11.31
N SER A 411 -9.05 -7.77 11.54
CA SER A 411 -8.77 -9.11 12.07
C SER A 411 -9.25 -10.19 11.11
N ILE A 412 -8.43 -11.21 10.87
CA ILE A 412 -8.92 -12.47 10.31
C ILE A 412 -9.63 -13.25 11.40
N CYS A 413 -10.81 -13.82 11.10
CA CYS A 413 -11.53 -14.72 11.98
C CYS A 413 -11.47 -16.15 11.41
N ALA A 414 -10.67 -17.01 12.04
CA ALA A 414 -10.51 -18.41 11.69
C ALA A 414 -11.39 -19.29 12.59
N HIS A 415 -12.39 -19.95 11.99
CA HIS A 415 -13.38 -20.78 12.68
C HIS A 415 -12.78 -22.09 13.24
N GLY A 416 -13.54 -22.80 14.08
CA GLY A 416 -13.15 -24.11 14.63
C GLY A 416 -13.34 -25.27 13.64
N GLY A 417 -13.00 -26.50 14.02
CA GLY A 417 -13.30 -27.65 13.16
C GLY A 417 -14.80 -27.79 12.92
N ARG A 418 -15.21 -28.16 11.70
CA ARG A 418 -16.62 -28.44 11.33
C ARG A 418 -17.55 -27.26 11.53
N THR A 419 -17.04 -26.07 11.24
CA THR A 419 -17.82 -24.82 11.26
C THR A 419 -17.50 -24.03 9.99
N ASN A 420 -17.95 -22.79 9.87
CA ASN A 420 -17.70 -21.94 8.70
C ASN A 420 -17.61 -20.45 9.11
N GLY A 421 -17.41 -19.58 8.13
CA GLY A 421 -17.35 -18.13 8.29
C GLY A 421 -18.59 -17.56 8.95
N THR A 422 -19.77 -18.05 8.58
CA THR A 422 -21.05 -17.62 9.18
C THR A 422 -21.09 -17.94 10.68
N VAL A 423 -20.66 -19.12 11.10
CA VAL A 423 -20.61 -19.52 12.52
C VAL A 423 -19.66 -18.61 13.28
N VAL A 424 -18.44 -18.40 12.78
CA VAL A 424 -17.46 -17.58 13.52
C VAL A 424 -17.88 -16.11 13.58
N SER A 425 -18.62 -15.59 12.58
CA SER A 425 -19.17 -14.23 12.60
C SER A 425 -20.06 -13.97 13.84
N LEU A 426 -20.86 -14.96 14.24
CA LEU A 426 -21.68 -14.88 15.47
C LEU A 426 -20.82 -15.07 16.73
N GLN A 427 -19.88 -16.00 16.69
CA GLN A 427 -19.01 -16.32 17.83
C GLN A 427 -18.12 -15.13 18.24
N VAL A 428 -17.68 -14.31 17.29
CA VAL A 428 -16.85 -13.12 17.55
C VAL A 428 -17.66 -11.88 17.96
N SER A 429 -18.98 -11.97 18.10
CA SER A 429 -19.85 -10.84 18.45
C SER A 429 -19.42 -10.06 19.70
N GLY A 430 -18.85 -10.73 20.70
CA GLY A 430 -18.26 -10.09 21.88
C GLY A 430 -17.08 -9.17 21.55
N PHE A 431 -16.21 -9.61 20.62
CA PHE A 431 -15.14 -8.78 20.08
C PHE A 431 -15.69 -7.66 19.21
N VAL A 432 -16.66 -7.93 18.33
CA VAL A 432 -17.31 -6.88 17.52
C VAL A 432 -17.87 -5.76 18.40
N GLN A 433 -18.54 -6.11 19.51
CA GLN A 433 -19.06 -5.12 20.46
C GLN A 433 -17.95 -4.33 21.16
N ALA A 434 -16.84 -4.98 21.54
CA ALA A 434 -15.75 -4.35 22.29
C ALA A 434 -14.82 -3.49 21.42
N PHE A 435 -14.51 -3.97 20.21
CA PHE A 435 -13.72 -3.23 19.23
C PHE A 435 -14.54 -2.13 18.52
N GLY A 436 -15.86 -2.27 18.47
CA GLY A 436 -16.75 -1.26 17.92
C GLY A 436 -16.60 -1.06 16.40
N PRO A 437 -17.15 0.03 15.85
CA PRO A 437 -17.19 0.26 14.39
C PRO A 437 -15.80 0.47 13.77
N ALA A 438 -14.82 0.85 14.58
CA ALA A 438 -13.42 1.04 14.18
C ALA A 438 -12.62 -0.27 14.04
N ALA A 439 -13.29 -1.42 13.92
CA ALA A 439 -12.65 -2.69 13.59
C ALA A 439 -13.41 -3.43 12.49
N ASP A 440 -12.66 -4.17 11.70
CA ASP A 440 -13.13 -5.01 10.62
C ASP A 440 -12.79 -6.47 10.96
N PHE A 441 -13.75 -7.37 10.78
CA PHE A 441 -13.59 -8.79 11.03
C PHE A 441 -13.83 -9.50 9.71
N VAL A 442 -12.82 -10.22 9.23
CA VAL A 442 -12.88 -10.93 7.95
C VAL A 442 -12.94 -12.42 8.26
N GLU A 443 -14.12 -12.99 8.12
CA GLU A 443 -14.36 -14.41 8.31
C GLU A 443 -13.87 -15.21 7.10
N LEU A 444 -13.12 -16.28 7.35
CA LEU A 444 -12.60 -17.16 6.31
C LEU A 444 -13.14 -18.57 6.50
N ASP A 445 -13.61 -19.16 5.41
CA ASP A 445 -13.87 -20.61 5.34
C ASP A 445 -12.55 -21.35 5.13
N ALA A 446 -12.33 -22.39 5.95
CA ALA A 446 -11.20 -23.28 5.79
C ALA A 446 -11.26 -24.03 4.44
N PRO A 447 -10.13 -24.42 3.85
CA PRO A 447 -10.11 -24.92 2.47
C PRO A 447 -10.64 -26.35 2.29
N PHE A 448 -10.96 -27.06 3.37
CA PHE A 448 -11.44 -28.43 3.30
C PHE A 448 -12.90 -28.52 3.75
N PRO A 449 -13.78 -29.16 2.97
CA PRO A 449 -15.10 -29.54 3.45
C PRO A 449 -15.01 -30.39 4.71
N ALA A 450 -15.96 -30.22 5.63
CA ALA A 450 -16.02 -30.97 6.87
C ALA A 450 -16.10 -32.48 6.58
N SER A 451 -15.27 -33.23 7.31
CA SER A 451 -15.14 -34.69 7.17
C SER A 451 -16.24 -35.42 7.95
N GLY A 452 -16.90 -34.74 8.89
CA GLY A 452 -18.01 -35.27 9.68
C GLY A 452 -18.98 -34.16 10.09
N PRO A 453 -20.04 -34.50 10.85
CA PRO A 453 -21.05 -33.53 11.25
C PRO A 453 -20.47 -32.51 12.27
N PRO A 454 -20.90 -31.24 12.20
CA PRO A 454 -20.75 -30.26 13.28
C PRO A 454 -21.34 -30.73 14.60
N GLU A 455 -21.06 -29.99 15.67
CA GLU A 455 -21.74 -30.18 16.95
C GLU A 455 -23.24 -29.91 16.84
N GLU A 456 -24.03 -30.58 17.68
CA GLU A 456 -25.50 -30.55 17.62
C GLU A 456 -26.07 -29.13 17.84
N ASP A 457 -25.40 -28.30 18.65
CA ASP A 457 -25.80 -26.91 18.88
C ASP A 457 -25.59 -26.02 17.64
N ILE A 458 -24.53 -26.28 16.86
CA ILE A 458 -24.30 -25.63 15.56
C ILE A 458 -25.38 -26.06 14.57
N LEU A 459 -25.65 -27.37 14.45
CA LEU A 459 -26.69 -27.89 13.55
C LEU A 459 -28.07 -27.32 13.91
N ASN A 460 -28.40 -27.22 15.20
CA ASN A 460 -29.67 -26.65 15.65
C ASN A 460 -29.86 -25.17 15.27
N LEU A 461 -28.76 -24.41 15.11
CA LEU A 461 -28.83 -22.97 14.82
C LEU A 461 -28.71 -22.66 13.32
N PHE A 462 -27.88 -23.40 12.60
CA PHE A 462 -27.54 -23.13 11.20
C PHE A 462 -28.13 -24.15 10.22
N GLY A 463 -28.55 -25.32 10.70
CA GLY A 463 -29.15 -26.37 9.89
C GLY A 463 -28.15 -27.38 9.32
N ASP A 464 -28.68 -28.51 8.86
CA ASP A 464 -27.90 -29.63 8.34
C ASP A 464 -27.39 -29.39 6.91
N ASP A 465 -28.03 -28.49 6.16
CA ASP A 465 -27.77 -28.27 4.72
C ASP A 465 -26.67 -27.23 4.44
N GLU A 466 -26.17 -26.55 5.47
CA GLU A 466 -25.10 -25.55 5.32
C GLU A 466 -23.73 -26.19 5.02
N PRO A 467 -22.87 -25.58 4.19
CA PRO A 467 -21.52 -26.07 3.99
C PRO A 467 -20.65 -25.78 5.22
N TYR A 468 -20.05 -26.82 5.77
CA TYR A 468 -19.10 -26.75 6.88
C TYR A 468 -17.69 -27.12 6.43
N PHE A 469 -16.69 -26.59 7.12
CA PHE A 469 -15.28 -26.69 6.75
C PHE A 469 -14.37 -27.04 7.93
N GLU A 470 -13.16 -27.50 7.63
CA GLU A 470 -12.11 -27.86 8.59
C GLU A 470 -10.73 -27.39 8.09
N TRP A 471 -9.80 -27.12 9.01
CA TRP A 471 -8.43 -26.67 8.65
C TRP A 471 -7.48 -27.84 8.37
N TRP A 472 -7.81 -29.02 8.86
CA TRP A 472 -7.21 -30.30 8.52
C TRP A 472 -8.25 -31.38 8.72
N ASP A 473 -8.02 -32.56 8.15
CA ASP A 473 -8.95 -33.68 8.27
C ASP A 473 -9.06 -34.16 9.72
N ALA A 474 -10.17 -33.83 10.38
CA ALA A 474 -10.42 -34.20 11.77
C ALA A 474 -10.79 -35.69 11.95
N ASN A 475 -11.14 -36.44 10.91
CA ASN A 475 -11.40 -37.87 11.05
C ASN A 475 -10.12 -38.71 11.04
N HIS A 476 -9.06 -38.22 10.37
CA HIS A 476 -7.79 -38.92 10.25
C HIS A 476 -6.65 -38.27 11.06
N HIS A 477 -6.96 -37.27 11.90
CA HIS A 477 -5.96 -36.66 12.76
C HIS A 477 -5.54 -37.59 13.89
N THR A 478 -4.30 -37.44 14.31
CA THR A 478 -3.82 -37.93 15.61
C THR A 478 -3.26 -36.75 16.38
N ASN A 479 -2.92 -36.95 17.65
CA ASN A 479 -2.21 -35.91 18.42
C ASN A 479 -0.85 -35.53 17.79
N ALA A 480 -0.33 -36.31 16.82
CA ALA A 480 0.97 -36.08 16.19
C ALA A 480 0.90 -35.72 14.69
N VAL A 481 -0.27 -35.79 14.05
CA VAL A 481 -0.41 -35.61 12.59
C VAL A 481 -1.71 -34.88 12.27
N TYR A 482 -1.63 -33.79 11.49
CA TYR A 482 -2.77 -32.95 11.07
C TYR A 482 -2.90 -32.94 9.53
N PRO A 483 -3.51 -33.96 8.90
CA PRO A 483 -3.49 -34.09 7.45
C PRO A 483 -4.04 -32.86 6.71
N GLY A 484 -3.20 -32.21 5.89
CA GLY A 484 -3.58 -31.07 5.07
C GLY A 484 -3.30 -29.68 5.67
N TRP A 485 -2.71 -29.61 6.87
CA TRP A 485 -2.38 -28.34 7.53
C TRP A 485 -1.52 -27.42 6.64
N GLU A 486 -0.65 -27.96 5.78
CA GLU A 486 0.19 -27.17 4.87
C GLU A 486 -0.64 -26.39 3.86
N ARG A 487 -1.71 -27.01 3.32
CA ARG A 487 -2.59 -26.33 2.35
C ARG A 487 -3.39 -25.23 3.03
N SER A 488 -3.82 -25.44 4.27
CA SER A 488 -4.44 -24.41 5.10
C SER A 488 -3.49 -23.27 5.44
N LEU A 489 -2.21 -23.57 5.70
CA LEU A 489 -1.19 -22.56 5.90
C LEU A 489 -0.99 -21.70 4.64
N GLU A 490 -0.85 -22.33 3.47
CA GLU A 490 -0.71 -21.62 2.19
C GLU A 490 -1.97 -20.84 1.82
N PHE A 491 -3.16 -21.38 2.11
CA PHE A 491 -4.43 -20.67 1.99
C PHE A 491 -4.41 -19.39 2.82
N LEU A 492 -4.09 -19.46 4.12
CA LEU A 492 -4.05 -18.29 4.99
C LEU A 492 -3.01 -17.26 4.54
N LYS A 493 -1.82 -17.69 4.07
CA LYS A 493 -0.82 -16.78 3.51
C LYS A 493 -1.34 -16.05 2.27
N ARG A 494 -2.05 -16.76 1.39
CA ARG A 494 -2.68 -16.16 0.21
C ARG A 494 -3.76 -15.17 0.61
N GLU A 495 -4.63 -15.50 1.55
CA GLU A 495 -5.70 -14.59 2.00
C GLU A 495 -5.13 -13.34 2.69
N ILE A 496 -4.09 -13.48 3.52
CA ILE A 496 -3.37 -12.33 4.09
C ILE A 496 -2.81 -11.42 2.99
N THR A 497 -2.24 -12.01 1.94
CA THR A 497 -1.66 -11.24 0.82
C THR A 497 -2.74 -10.58 -0.04
N ALA A 498 -3.85 -11.29 -0.28
CA ALA A 498 -4.92 -10.85 -1.15
C ALA A 498 -5.82 -9.80 -0.50
N GLN A 499 -6.11 -9.94 0.79
CA GLN A 499 -7.10 -9.15 1.50
C GLN A 499 -6.50 -8.22 2.56
N GLY A 500 -5.20 -8.33 2.84
CA GLY A 500 -4.51 -7.51 3.84
C GLY A 500 -4.37 -6.03 3.46
N PRO A 501 -3.90 -5.18 4.40
CA PRO A 501 -3.24 -5.57 5.65
C PRO A 501 -4.21 -6.03 6.74
N PHE A 502 -3.72 -6.90 7.63
CA PHE A 502 -4.39 -7.36 8.84
C PHE A 502 -3.56 -7.01 10.07
N ASP A 503 -4.23 -6.61 11.15
CA ASP A 503 -3.61 -6.25 12.42
C ASP A 503 -3.59 -7.43 13.40
N ALA A 504 -4.60 -8.29 13.33
CA ALA A 504 -4.69 -9.45 14.20
C ALA A 504 -5.29 -10.69 13.51
N ILE A 505 -5.12 -11.84 14.14
CA ILE A 505 -5.84 -13.07 13.82
C ILE A 505 -6.58 -13.52 15.07
N ILE A 506 -7.88 -13.79 14.94
CA ILE A 506 -8.73 -14.40 15.95
C ILE A 506 -8.99 -15.83 15.49
N GLY A 507 -8.49 -16.80 16.25
CA GLY A 507 -8.70 -18.20 15.97
C GLY A 507 -9.47 -18.89 17.08
N PHE A 508 -10.39 -19.78 16.72
CA PHE A 508 -11.08 -20.67 17.64
C PHE A 508 -10.67 -22.12 17.40
N SER A 509 -10.34 -22.88 18.45
CA SER A 509 -10.06 -24.32 18.36
C SER A 509 -9.03 -24.63 17.25
N GLN A 510 -9.40 -25.33 16.17
CA GLN A 510 -8.53 -25.54 15.00
C GLN A 510 -7.99 -24.24 14.39
N GLY A 511 -8.81 -23.19 14.28
CA GLY A 511 -8.39 -21.88 13.81
C GLY A 511 -7.36 -21.22 14.73
N ALA A 512 -7.42 -21.45 16.05
CA ALA A 512 -6.41 -20.97 17.00
C ALA A 512 -5.06 -21.70 16.81
N MET A 513 -5.11 -23.00 16.53
CA MET A 513 -3.93 -23.79 16.20
C MET A 513 -3.29 -23.33 14.88
N MET A 514 -4.11 -23.06 13.85
CA MET A 514 -3.63 -22.50 12.59
C MET A 514 -3.03 -21.10 12.74
N ALA A 515 -3.64 -20.23 13.55
CA ALA A 515 -3.09 -18.91 13.86
C ALA A 515 -1.70 -19.03 14.53
N THR A 516 -1.53 -20.02 15.42
CA THR A 516 -0.24 -20.33 16.06
C THR A 516 0.79 -20.84 15.05
N LEU A 517 0.43 -21.82 14.22
CA LEU A 517 1.29 -22.35 13.15
C LEU A 517 1.75 -21.24 12.21
N LEU A 518 0.81 -20.44 11.70
CA LEU A 518 1.07 -19.36 10.78
C LEU A 518 2.05 -18.34 11.36
N THR A 519 1.83 -17.94 12.62
CA THR A 519 2.71 -17.01 13.33
C THR A 519 4.12 -17.59 13.47
N ALA A 520 4.24 -18.86 13.85
CA ALA A 520 5.53 -19.52 14.00
C ALA A 520 6.32 -19.60 12.68
N HIS A 521 5.65 -19.93 11.58
CA HIS A 521 6.26 -19.98 10.24
C HIS A 521 6.74 -18.61 9.76
N TYR A 522 6.00 -17.55 10.07
CA TYR A 522 6.39 -16.18 9.77
C TYR A 522 7.58 -15.72 10.63
N LEU A 523 7.57 -16.01 11.93
CA LEU A 523 8.67 -15.70 12.83
C LEU A 523 9.99 -16.39 12.44
N GLN A 524 9.93 -17.62 11.89
CA GLN A 524 11.12 -18.30 11.35
C GLN A 524 11.75 -17.51 10.19
N LYS A 525 10.95 -16.74 9.44
CA LYS A 525 11.40 -15.84 8.37
C LYS A 525 11.73 -14.43 8.87
N HIS A 526 11.74 -14.21 10.20
CA HIS A 526 11.99 -12.91 10.83
C HIS A 526 11.01 -11.80 10.44
N TRP A 527 9.79 -12.15 10.01
CA TRP A 527 8.77 -11.19 9.58
C TRP A 527 7.36 -11.73 9.80
N VAL A 528 6.46 -10.94 10.38
CA VAL A 528 5.04 -11.31 10.56
C VAL A 528 4.15 -10.18 10.01
N PRO A 529 3.16 -10.48 9.12
CA PRO A 529 2.33 -9.45 8.49
C PRO A 529 1.21 -8.86 9.38
N PHE A 530 0.99 -9.45 10.56
CA PHE A 530 0.03 -9.02 11.59
C PHE A 530 0.76 -8.79 12.92
N LYS A 531 0.09 -8.19 13.91
CA LYS A 531 0.70 -7.61 15.12
C LYS A 531 0.28 -8.33 16.41
N ALA A 532 -0.84 -9.05 16.40
CA ALA A 532 -1.30 -9.84 17.53
C ALA A 532 -2.09 -11.08 17.08
N ILE A 533 -2.17 -12.08 17.95
CA ILE A 533 -3.11 -13.21 17.79
C ILE A 533 -3.99 -13.34 19.03
N ILE A 534 -5.27 -13.64 18.81
CA ILE A 534 -6.26 -13.96 19.83
C ILE A 534 -6.65 -15.43 19.64
N LEU A 535 -6.34 -16.25 20.65
CA LEU A 535 -6.45 -17.69 20.63
C LEU A 535 -7.55 -18.10 21.61
N VAL A 536 -8.70 -18.50 21.08
CA VAL A 536 -9.85 -18.93 21.88
C VAL A 536 -9.90 -20.45 21.87
N CYS A 537 -9.78 -21.06 23.05
CA CYS A 537 -9.83 -22.53 23.22
C CYS A 537 -8.84 -23.28 22.30
N GLY A 538 -7.63 -22.74 22.14
CA GLY A 538 -6.56 -23.35 21.34
C GLY A 538 -5.65 -24.30 22.13
N MET A 539 -4.81 -25.04 21.42
CA MET A 539 -3.69 -25.81 21.99
C MET A 539 -2.43 -25.66 21.15
N TRP A 540 -1.27 -26.05 21.71
CA TRP A 540 -0.02 -26.06 20.97
C TRP A 540 -0.06 -27.07 19.80
N PRO A 541 0.17 -26.64 18.55
CA PRO A 541 0.24 -27.55 17.41
C PRO A 541 1.43 -28.51 17.55
N GLN A 542 1.17 -29.81 17.51
CA GLN A 542 2.21 -30.84 17.58
C GLN A 542 2.79 -31.20 16.22
N ASP A 543 2.01 -31.04 15.16
CA ASP A 543 2.42 -31.20 13.76
C ASP A 543 2.61 -29.83 13.09
N GLY A 544 3.54 -29.77 12.14
CA GLY A 544 3.79 -28.59 11.30
C GLY A 544 4.55 -27.43 11.94
N MET A 545 4.93 -27.51 13.21
CA MET A 545 5.70 -26.44 13.85
C MET A 545 7.12 -26.36 13.26
N PRO A 546 7.59 -25.16 12.87
CA PRO A 546 8.95 -24.98 12.38
C PRO A 546 9.96 -25.09 13.53
N ALA A 547 11.26 -25.12 13.19
CA ALA A 547 12.31 -25.04 14.19
C ALA A 547 12.27 -23.67 14.91
N ILE A 548 11.90 -23.67 16.18
CA ILE A 548 11.78 -22.47 17.02
C ILE A 548 12.84 -22.52 18.11
N LYS A 549 13.47 -21.37 18.39
CA LYS A 549 14.46 -21.26 19.48
C LYS A 549 13.80 -21.59 20.82
N ALA A 550 14.48 -22.41 21.61
CA ALA A 550 14.04 -22.71 22.96
C ALA A 550 14.31 -21.52 23.91
N SER A 551 13.42 -21.32 24.87
CA SER A 551 13.63 -20.44 26.01
C SER A 551 14.81 -20.95 26.84
N PRO A 552 15.80 -20.10 27.18
CA PRO A 552 16.87 -20.49 28.10
C PRO A 552 16.35 -20.88 29.50
N ALA A 553 15.19 -20.37 29.90
CA ALA A 553 14.62 -20.61 31.24
C ALA A 553 13.88 -21.96 31.34
N THR A 554 13.17 -22.36 30.29
CA THR A 554 12.30 -23.55 30.32
C THR A 554 12.77 -24.70 29.42
N GLY A 555 13.72 -24.44 28.51
CA GLY A 555 14.16 -25.40 27.49
C GLY A 555 13.11 -25.72 26.43
N LYS A 556 11.92 -25.10 26.49
CA LYS A 556 10.82 -25.29 25.53
C LYS A 556 10.89 -24.26 24.40
N PRO A 557 10.37 -24.57 23.18
CA PRO A 557 10.14 -23.57 22.14
C PRO A 557 9.50 -22.29 22.69
N LEU A 558 9.96 -21.12 22.22
CA LEU A 558 9.44 -19.83 22.67
C LEU A 558 9.08 -18.94 21.48
N LEU A 559 7.79 -18.61 21.36
CA LEU A 559 7.26 -17.62 20.45
C LEU A 559 7.25 -16.25 21.13
N ASN A 560 8.15 -15.37 20.68
CA ASN A 560 8.18 -13.97 21.12
C ASN A 560 7.25 -13.13 20.23
N PHE A 561 5.95 -13.19 20.52
CA PHE A 561 4.92 -12.47 19.76
C PHE A 561 3.74 -12.10 20.67
N PRO A 562 3.04 -10.97 20.45
CA PRO A 562 1.87 -10.60 21.23
C PRO A 562 0.72 -11.61 21.05
N SER A 563 0.27 -12.22 22.14
CA SER A 563 -0.74 -13.28 22.12
C SER A 563 -1.76 -13.13 23.25
N PHE A 564 -3.03 -13.32 22.94
CA PHE A 564 -4.15 -13.24 23.87
C PHE A 564 -4.84 -14.60 23.93
N HIS A 565 -4.77 -15.27 25.07
CA HIS A 565 -5.29 -16.62 25.26
C HIS A 565 -6.60 -16.55 26.05
N VAL A 566 -7.69 -17.08 25.49
CA VAL A 566 -9.01 -17.13 26.11
C VAL A 566 -9.39 -18.59 26.32
N LEU A 567 -9.46 -19.01 27.58
CA LEU A 567 -9.59 -20.42 27.98
C LEU A 567 -10.92 -20.65 28.73
N GLY A 568 -11.67 -21.67 28.35
CA GLY A 568 -12.82 -22.14 29.11
C GLY A 568 -12.38 -23.12 30.21
N GLU A 569 -12.70 -22.84 31.47
CA GLU A 569 -12.30 -23.68 32.62
C GLU A 569 -12.92 -25.08 32.62
N LYS A 570 -14.02 -25.26 31.86
CA LYS A 570 -14.69 -26.55 31.66
C LYS A 570 -14.41 -27.13 30.28
N ASP A 571 -13.53 -26.52 29.50
CA ASP A 571 -13.11 -27.02 28.20
C ASP A 571 -12.30 -28.32 28.39
N PHE A 572 -12.58 -29.33 27.57
CA PHE A 572 -11.79 -30.56 27.57
C PHE A 572 -10.33 -30.31 27.17
N MET A 573 -10.05 -29.21 26.46
CA MET A 573 -8.71 -28.75 26.08
C MET A 573 -8.07 -27.78 27.08
N TYR A 574 -8.69 -27.52 28.24
CA TYR A 574 -8.22 -26.48 29.17
C TYR A 574 -6.76 -26.66 29.60
N GLU A 575 -6.34 -27.89 29.92
CA GLU A 575 -4.96 -28.19 30.30
C GLU A 575 -3.97 -27.99 29.15
N ASP A 576 -4.34 -28.38 27.93
CA ASP A 576 -3.53 -28.18 26.72
C ASP A 576 -3.41 -26.71 26.34
N GLY A 577 -4.49 -25.93 26.53
CA GLY A 577 -4.48 -24.48 26.35
C GLY A 577 -3.58 -23.78 27.38
N LYS A 578 -3.62 -24.18 28.65
CA LYS A 578 -2.64 -23.70 29.65
C LYS A 578 -1.21 -24.07 29.27
N ALA A 579 -0.99 -25.26 28.75
CA ALA A 579 0.34 -25.66 28.27
C ALA A 579 0.78 -24.80 27.07
N GLN A 580 -0.14 -24.45 26.16
CA GLN A 580 0.12 -23.57 25.01
C GLN A 580 0.64 -22.18 25.44
N VAL A 581 0.03 -21.59 26.48
CA VAL A 581 0.45 -20.28 27.03
C VAL A 581 1.94 -20.25 27.36
N GLU A 582 2.49 -21.37 27.86
CA GLU A 582 3.90 -21.46 28.25
C GLU A 582 4.90 -21.43 27.10
N TYR A 583 4.45 -21.60 25.86
CA TYR A 583 5.28 -21.44 24.67
C TYR A 583 5.30 -20.00 24.13
N PHE A 584 4.55 -19.07 24.74
CA PHE A 584 4.59 -17.65 24.40
C PHE A 584 5.37 -16.84 25.44
N SER A 585 6.03 -15.77 25.00
CA SER A 585 6.80 -14.89 25.88
C SER A 585 5.94 -14.28 26.99
N ALA A 586 6.40 -14.41 28.24
CA ALA A 586 5.71 -13.85 29.41
C ALA A 586 5.57 -12.31 29.35
N SER A 587 6.43 -11.62 28.60
CA SER A 587 6.36 -10.16 28.45
C SER A 587 5.27 -9.68 27.50
N SER A 588 4.74 -10.55 26.63
CA SER A 588 3.78 -10.18 25.57
C SER A 588 2.54 -11.07 25.52
N ARG A 589 2.45 -12.09 26.38
CA ARG A 589 1.27 -12.95 26.49
C ARG A 589 0.25 -12.40 27.50
N HIS A 590 -1.02 -12.50 27.16
CA HIS A 590 -2.15 -12.19 28.02
C HIS A 590 -3.05 -13.41 28.11
N VAL A 591 -3.59 -13.71 29.29
CA VAL A 591 -4.38 -14.92 29.56
C VAL A 591 -5.67 -14.52 30.25
N TYR A 592 -6.77 -15.09 29.79
CA TYR A 592 -8.13 -14.87 30.26
C TYR A 592 -8.81 -16.23 30.43
N THR A 593 -9.56 -16.39 31.53
CA THR A 593 -10.37 -17.59 31.76
C THR A 593 -11.84 -17.23 31.92
N HIS A 594 -12.73 -18.13 31.51
CA HIS A 594 -14.17 -18.04 31.77
C HIS A 594 -14.71 -19.41 32.20
N ASP A 595 -15.84 -19.43 32.90
CA ASP A 595 -16.39 -20.61 33.56
C ASP A 595 -17.15 -21.59 32.63
N GLN A 596 -16.99 -21.46 31.30
CA GLN A 596 -17.70 -22.27 30.31
C GLN A 596 -16.79 -23.35 29.69
N GLY A 597 -17.37 -24.17 28.81
CA GLY A 597 -16.66 -25.22 28.05
C GLY A 597 -15.95 -24.69 26.81
N HIS A 598 -15.83 -25.54 25.79
CA HIS A 598 -15.16 -25.28 24.51
C HIS A 598 -15.93 -24.29 23.62
N ARG A 599 -15.91 -23.00 23.98
CA ARG A 599 -16.70 -21.95 23.29
C ARG A 599 -16.16 -20.56 23.58
N PHE A 600 -16.62 -19.58 22.81
CA PHE A 600 -16.39 -18.17 23.14
C PHE A 600 -17.08 -17.77 24.46
N PRO A 601 -16.46 -16.87 25.25
CA PRO A 601 -17.07 -16.33 26.47
C PRO A 601 -18.43 -15.67 26.19
N PRO A 602 -19.51 -16.01 26.92
CA PRO A 602 -20.83 -15.47 26.65
C PRO A 602 -20.95 -14.00 27.06
N LEU A 603 -21.78 -13.26 26.30
CA LEU A 603 -22.28 -11.95 26.70
C LEU A 603 -23.60 -12.10 27.49
N PRO A 604 -23.88 -11.18 28.43
CA PRO A 604 -23.09 -10.00 28.78
C PRO A 604 -21.99 -10.25 29.82
N GLN A 605 -21.88 -11.46 30.39
CA GLN A 605 -21.02 -11.78 31.54
C GLN A 605 -19.54 -11.47 31.27
N SER A 606 -19.10 -11.64 30.03
CA SER A 606 -17.70 -11.48 29.62
C SER A 606 -17.39 -10.11 29.00
N LYS A 607 -18.30 -9.13 29.10
CA LYS A 607 -18.16 -7.81 28.44
C LYS A 607 -16.87 -7.09 28.83
N ASP A 608 -16.50 -7.11 30.11
CA ASP A 608 -15.29 -6.44 30.60
C ASP A 608 -14.02 -7.15 30.12
N MET A 609 -14.05 -8.49 29.99
CA MET A 609 -12.97 -9.27 29.39
C MET A 609 -12.76 -8.87 27.93
N TYR A 610 -13.83 -8.85 27.13
CA TYR A 610 -13.75 -8.45 25.72
C TYR A 610 -13.21 -7.02 25.57
N LYS A 611 -13.66 -6.09 26.42
CA LYS A 611 -13.17 -4.71 26.43
C LYS A 611 -11.67 -4.63 26.76
N ASP A 612 -11.21 -5.33 27.79
CA ASP A 612 -9.80 -5.33 28.17
C ASP A 612 -8.90 -5.94 27.07
N ILE A 613 -9.34 -7.03 26.44
CA ILE A 613 -8.65 -7.61 25.29
C ILE A 613 -8.56 -6.59 24.16
N ALA A 614 -9.70 -5.98 23.76
CA ALA A 614 -9.72 -5.00 22.68
C ALA A 614 -8.79 -3.80 22.95
N ASP A 615 -8.81 -3.26 24.16
CA ASP A 615 -7.98 -2.11 24.54
C ASP A 615 -6.48 -2.45 24.56
N LYS A 616 -6.10 -3.68 24.90
CA LYS A 616 -4.71 -4.14 24.85
C LYS A 616 -4.25 -4.45 23.43
N VAL A 617 -5.10 -5.09 22.62
CA VAL A 617 -4.79 -5.34 21.20
C VAL A 617 -4.60 -4.02 20.47
N ARG A 618 -5.49 -3.02 20.66
CA ARG A 618 -5.32 -1.68 20.10
C ARG A 618 -3.98 -1.05 20.48
N ARG A 619 -3.56 -1.19 21.75
CA ARG A 619 -2.26 -0.68 22.22
C ARG A 619 -1.08 -1.39 21.55
N VAL A 620 -1.14 -2.71 21.42
CA VAL A 620 -0.12 -3.50 20.72
C VAL A 620 -0.01 -3.07 19.27
N VAL A 621 -1.13 -2.97 18.56
CA VAL A 621 -1.19 -2.56 17.15
C VAL A 621 -0.66 -1.13 16.98
N ALA A 622 -1.09 -0.20 17.83
CA ALA A 622 -0.62 1.18 17.78
C ALA A 622 0.90 1.30 18.06
N ALA A 623 1.41 0.54 19.04
CA ALA A 623 2.84 0.53 19.35
C ALA A 623 3.67 -0.04 18.20
N ALA A 624 3.24 -1.14 17.59
CA ALA A 624 3.90 -1.74 16.43
C ALA A 624 3.91 -0.79 15.23
N ARG A 625 2.78 -0.13 14.94
CA ARG A 625 2.69 0.89 13.89
C ARG A 625 3.62 2.08 14.14
N ALA A 626 3.87 2.44 15.40
CA ALA A 626 4.78 3.52 15.74
C ALA A 626 6.27 3.15 15.61
N THR A 627 6.64 1.87 15.73
CA THR A 627 8.01 1.39 15.55
C THR A 627 8.40 1.11 14.11
N ASP A 628 7.40 0.94 13.23
CA ASP A 628 7.59 0.81 11.78
C ASP A 628 7.83 2.17 11.08
N VAL A 629 7.76 3.30 11.82
CA VAL A 629 8.02 4.68 11.37
C VAL A 629 9.45 5.10 11.68
#